data_AF-A0A819UC21-F1
#
_entry.id   AF-A0A819UC21-F1
#
_cell.length_a   1.000
_cell.length_b   1.000
_cell.length_c   1.000
_cell.angle_alpha   90.00
_cell.angle_beta   90.00
_cell.angle_gamma   90.00
#
_symmetry.space_group_name_H-M   'P 1'
#
loop_
_entity.id
_entity.type
_entity.pdbx_description
1 polymer ?
#
loop_
_entity_poly.entity_id
_entity_poly.type
_entity_poly.pdbx_seq_one_letter_code
_entity_poly.pdbx_strand_id
1 'polypeptide(L)'
;MLPENLKEFGETLISIICLSSNIYFWWKDDGYFNDLTELNPLVHTWSLAVEEQFYFIFPILCYLFLRKKFYLIILLICSAVVSLFLSQWGGNFQYMLIKEFQMFSQYRYASFYLPIGRIWELLFGAFIAFYLQDNDTNNTRPLRWIGLLSYSAYLWHQPLLAFTRLQSNQTLNIIIVVSSIFPLSIFSYFFIEQPFRNKKYFSRQKIFLMSGLAFVITLFIAIFLIQTANNRSMIVNKSNDTYLSDLKKYDNWQYVVRNFNALERKSKTFSNRTITLNKRVVLIGDSFAQDFYNVIIEGKHLIDYEIRVHFVYSRCQIYLGLEDRRKFIEVKHRQTCTNANDIKYALPLIRVSLSYTNSIK
;
A
#
# COMPACT_ATOMS: atom_id res chain seq x y z
N MET A 1 7.69 6.74 16.79
CA MET A 1 6.51 6.31 16.00
C MET A 1 5.41 7.34 16.15
N LEU A 2 4.80 7.73 15.04
CA LEU A 2 3.59 8.55 15.05
C LEU A 2 2.45 7.78 15.77
N PRO A 3 1.49 8.48 16.40
CA PRO A 3 0.36 7.83 17.06
C PRO A 3 -0.40 6.87 16.12
N GLU A 4 -0.56 7.24 14.86
CA GLU A 4 -1.22 6.44 13.83
C GLU A 4 -0.49 5.11 13.57
N ASN A 5 0.82 5.14 13.36
CA ASN A 5 1.63 3.93 13.16
C ASN A 5 1.59 2.99 14.39
N LEU A 6 1.51 3.57 15.59
CA LEU A 6 1.44 2.78 16.83
C LEU A 6 0.06 2.12 17.00
N LYS A 7 -1.01 2.81 16.61
CA LYS A 7 -2.36 2.24 16.53
C LYS A 7 -2.43 1.11 15.51
N GLU A 8 -1.90 1.35 14.31
CA GLU A 8 -1.80 0.37 13.23
C GLU A 8 -1.05 -0.89 13.64
N PHE A 9 0.09 -0.74 14.31
CA PHE A 9 0.86 -1.87 14.81
C PHE A 9 0.04 -2.69 15.82
N GLY A 10 -0.67 -2.03 16.74
CA GLY A 10 -1.57 -2.69 17.69
C GLY A 10 -2.72 -3.44 17.01
N GLU A 11 -3.38 -2.83 16.02
CA GLU A 11 -4.42 -3.50 15.23
C GLU A 11 -3.89 -4.71 14.44
N THR A 12 -2.67 -4.60 13.91
CA THR A 12 -1.98 -5.71 13.22
C THR A 12 -1.71 -6.87 14.19
N LEU A 13 -1.30 -6.58 15.43
CA LEU A 13 -1.11 -7.63 16.44
C LEU A 13 -2.43 -8.37 16.75
N ILE A 14 -3.54 -7.64 16.88
CA ILE A 14 -4.85 -8.26 17.11
C ILE A 14 -5.23 -9.16 15.95
N SER A 15 -5.05 -8.71 14.71
CA SER A 15 -5.42 -9.51 13.54
C SER A 15 -4.56 -10.77 13.37
N ILE A 16 -3.27 -10.72 13.72
CA ILE A 16 -2.40 -11.92 13.76
C ILE A 16 -2.92 -12.95 14.75
N ILE A 17 -3.21 -12.52 15.98
CA ILE A 17 -3.68 -13.42 17.04
C ILE A 17 -5.05 -14.03 16.71
N CYS A 18 -5.89 -13.28 15.98
CA CYS A 18 -7.17 -13.76 15.48
C CYS A 18 -7.07 -14.58 14.18
N LEU A 19 -5.86 -14.87 13.69
CA LEU A 19 -5.62 -15.59 12.42
C LEU A 19 -6.32 -14.92 11.23
N SER A 20 -6.42 -13.59 11.24
CA SER A 20 -7.16 -12.76 10.28
C SER A 20 -6.33 -11.60 9.73
N SER A 21 -5.01 -11.63 9.89
CA SER A 21 -4.08 -10.63 9.36
C SER A 21 -4.24 -10.44 7.85
N ASN A 22 -4.53 -11.50 7.11
CA ASN A 22 -4.82 -11.42 5.68
C ASN A 22 -6.05 -10.55 5.35
N ILE A 23 -7.13 -10.66 6.13
CA ILE A 23 -8.32 -9.83 5.97
C ILE A 23 -8.03 -8.39 6.39
N TYR A 24 -7.26 -8.19 7.46
CA TYR A 24 -6.85 -6.87 7.92
C TYR A 24 -6.06 -6.12 6.85
N PHE A 25 -5.01 -6.74 6.30
CA PHE A 25 -4.22 -6.12 5.24
C PHE A 25 -5.03 -5.94 3.96
N TRP A 26 -5.91 -6.88 3.60
CA TRP A 26 -6.80 -6.69 2.46
C TRP A 26 -7.74 -5.49 2.61
N TRP A 27 -8.32 -5.27 3.79
CA TRP A 27 -9.20 -4.11 4.03
C TRP A 27 -8.40 -2.81 4.01
N LYS A 28 -7.24 -2.81 4.66
CA LYS A 28 -6.47 -1.60 4.91
C LYS A 28 -5.64 -1.13 3.72
N ASP A 29 -5.18 -2.06 2.89
CA ASP A 29 -4.14 -1.78 1.93
C ASP A 29 -4.70 -1.36 0.56
N ASP A 30 -4.27 -0.18 0.09
CA ASP A 30 -4.44 0.26 -1.30
C ASP A 30 -3.39 -0.39 -2.23
N GLY A 31 -2.46 -1.20 -1.69
CA GLY A 31 -1.62 -2.12 -2.46
C GLY A 31 -0.40 -2.72 -1.72
N TYR A 32 -0.27 -4.06 -1.78
CA TYR A 32 0.82 -4.82 -1.14
C TYR A 32 2.24 -4.34 -1.49
N PHE A 33 2.42 -3.81 -2.70
CA PHE A 33 3.71 -3.28 -3.20
C PHE A 33 3.89 -1.78 -2.93
N ASN A 34 3.10 -1.20 -2.04
CA ASN A 34 3.32 0.17 -1.60
C ASN A 34 4.51 0.22 -0.65
N ASP A 35 5.39 1.20 -0.84
CA ASP A 35 6.59 1.40 -0.02
C ASP A 35 6.28 1.43 1.48
N LEU A 36 5.11 1.97 1.87
CA LEU A 36 4.68 2.04 3.27
C LEU A 36 4.31 0.67 3.86
N THR A 37 3.72 -0.22 3.09
CA THR A 37 3.35 -1.58 3.53
C THR A 37 4.60 -2.44 3.71
N GLU A 38 5.60 -2.27 2.84
CA GLU A 38 6.89 -2.96 2.92
C GLU A 38 7.72 -2.59 4.16
N LEU A 39 7.41 -1.45 4.81
CA LEU A 39 8.01 -1.03 6.07
C LEU A 39 7.38 -1.72 7.30
N ASN A 40 6.22 -2.38 7.15
CA ASN A 40 5.63 -3.11 8.27
C ASN A 40 6.37 -4.45 8.48
N PRO A 41 7.07 -4.65 9.59
CA PRO A 41 7.84 -5.88 9.83
C PRO A 41 6.94 -7.12 9.91
N LEU A 42 5.65 -6.94 10.21
CA LEU A 42 4.69 -8.03 10.38
C LEU A 42 3.85 -8.31 9.13
N VAL A 43 4.12 -7.65 8.00
CA VAL A 43 3.27 -7.83 6.80
C VAL A 43 3.21 -9.29 6.35
N HIS A 44 4.33 -10.02 6.33
CA HIS A 44 4.41 -11.43 5.95
C HIS A 44 3.47 -12.37 6.75
N THR A 45 2.98 -11.96 7.91
CA THR A 45 2.03 -12.76 8.69
C THR A 45 0.69 -12.97 7.99
N TRP A 46 0.38 -12.23 6.92
CA TRP A 46 -0.83 -12.44 6.13
C TRP A 46 -0.88 -13.83 5.50
N SER A 47 0.22 -14.35 4.95
CA SER A 47 0.19 -15.68 4.32
C SER A 47 0.13 -16.79 5.37
N LEU A 48 0.73 -16.56 6.55
CA LEU A 48 0.65 -17.49 7.67
C LEU A 48 -0.81 -17.66 8.13
N ALA A 49 -1.58 -16.57 8.23
CA ALA A 49 -3.01 -16.65 8.55
C ALA A 49 -3.79 -17.45 7.49
N VAL A 50 -3.46 -17.32 6.21
CA VAL A 50 -4.09 -18.11 5.14
C VAL A 50 -3.77 -19.60 5.30
N GLU A 51 -2.52 -19.94 5.62
CA GLU A 51 -2.11 -21.32 5.90
C GLU A 51 -2.83 -21.90 7.11
N GLU A 52 -2.93 -21.14 8.21
CA GLU A 52 -3.62 -21.58 9.42
C GLU A 52 -5.12 -21.80 9.19
N GLN A 53 -5.78 -20.91 8.43
CA GLN A 53 -7.17 -21.09 7.99
C GLN A 53 -7.34 -22.39 7.18
N PHE A 54 -6.41 -22.67 6.26
CA PHE A 54 -6.41 -23.92 5.51
C PHE A 54 -6.23 -25.14 6.41
N TYR A 55 -5.29 -25.11 7.36
CA TYR A 55 -5.07 -26.22 8.29
C TYR A 55 -6.23 -26.46 9.24
N PHE A 56 -7.08 -25.47 9.48
CA PHE A 56 -8.32 -25.67 10.23
C PHE A 56 -9.42 -26.30 9.35
N ILE A 57 -9.59 -25.79 8.13
CA ILE A 57 -10.69 -26.20 7.22
C ILE A 57 -10.41 -27.56 6.58
N PHE A 58 -9.19 -27.81 6.11
CA PHE A 58 -8.84 -29.00 5.34
C PHE A 58 -9.10 -30.32 6.08
N PRO A 59 -8.70 -30.49 7.36
CA PRO A 59 -9.01 -31.71 8.11
C PRO A 59 -10.51 -31.90 8.35
N ILE A 60 -11.27 -30.83 8.55
CA ILE A 60 -12.74 -30.88 8.73
C ILE A 60 -13.40 -31.35 7.44
N LEU A 61 -13.00 -30.80 6.29
CA LEU A 61 -13.46 -31.25 4.98
C LEU A 61 -13.12 -32.73 4.74
N CYS A 62 -11.88 -33.13 5.05
CA CYS A 62 -11.50 -34.53 4.97
C CYS A 62 -12.41 -35.40 5.84
N TYR A 63 -12.59 -35.03 7.11
CA TYR A 63 -13.42 -35.73 8.09
C TYR A 63 -14.88 -35.93 7.62
N LEU A 64 -15.52 -34.86 7.13
CA LEU A 64 -16.91 -34.88 6.67
C LEU A 64 -17.11 -35.78 5.45
N PHE A 65 -16.11 -35.89 4.57
CA PHE A 65 -16.19 -36.67 3.33
C PHE A 65 -15.37 -37.97 3.35
N LEU A 66 -14.90 -38.44 4.51
CA LEU A 66 -14.07 -39.66 4.63
C LEU A 66 -14.72 -40.91 4.00
N ARG A 67 -16.05 -41.03 4.10
CA ARG A 67 -16.83 -42.15 3.53
C ARG A 67 -17.16 -41.98 2.05
N LYS A 68 -16.90 -40.81 1.49
CA LYS A 68 -17.25 -40.39 0.12
C LYS A 68 -16.02 -39.82 -0.59
N LYS A 69 -14.91 -40.57 -0.56
CA LYS A 69 -13.60 -40.15 -1.07
C LYS A 69 -13.62 -39.62 -2.50
N PHE A 70 -14.43 -40.22 -3.38
CA PHE A 70 -14.60 -39.76 -4.76
C PHE A 70 -15.09 -38.30 -4.82
N TYR A 71 -16.11 -37.96 -4.03
CA TYR A 71 -16.66 -36.60 -3.95
C TYR A 71 -15.68 -35.63 -3.29
N LEU A 72 -14.91 -36.07 -2.29
CA LEU A 72 -13.83 -35.26 -1.69
C LEU A 72 -12.79 -34.88 -2.74
N ILE A 73 -12.31 -35.84 -3.53
CA ILE A 73 -11.31 -35.59 -4.57
C ILE A 73 -11.85 -34.60 -5.61
N ILE A 74 -13.09 -34.80 -6.08
CA ILE A 74 -13.74 -33.86 -7.01
C ILE A 74 -13.82 -32.47 -6.40
N LEU A 75 -14.26 -32.35 -5.14
CA LEU A 75 -14.35 -31.05 -4.45
C LEU A 75 -13.00 -30.34 -4.38
N LEU A 76 -11.92 -31.05 -4.04
CA LEU A 76 -10.57 -30.49 -3.94
C LEU A 76 -10.01 -30.09 -5.32
N ILE A 77 -10.24 -30.90 -6.36
CA ILE A 77 -9.81 -30.55 -7.73
C ILE A 77 -10.59 -29.34 -8.24
N CYS A 78 -11.92 -29.35 -8.08
CA CYS A 78 -12.76 -28.22 -8.48
C CYS A 78 -12.37 -26.94 -7.74
N SER A 79 -12.13 -27.00 -6.42
CA SER A 79 -11.72 -25.83 -5.65
C SER A 79 -10.33 -25.34 -6.05
N ALA A 80 -9.38 -26.23 -6.36
CA ALA A 80 -8.06 -25.86 -6.89
C ALA A 80 -8.17 -25.17 -8.26
N VAL A 81 -8.97 -25.72 -9.18
CA VAL A 81 -9.16 -25.13 -10.52
C VAL A 81 -9.83 -23.76 -10.43
N VAL A 82 -10.89 -23.63 -9.62
CA VAL A 82 -11.56 -22.34 -9.38
C VAL A 82 -10.61 -21.35 -8.74
N SER A 83 -9.81 -21.78 -7.75
CA SER A 83 -8.82 -20.95 -7.08
C SER A 83 -7.74 -20.45 -8.05
N LEU A 84 -7.20 -21.34 -8.90
CA LEU A 84 -6.23 -20.98 -9.94
C LEU A 84 -6.82 -19.99 -10.96
N PHE A 85 -8.06 -20.20 -11.38
CA PHE A 85 -8.76 -19.29 -12.28
C PHE A 85 -8.93 -17.90 -11.64
N LEU A 86 -9.37 -17.85 -10.39
CA LEU A 86 -9.52 -16.58 -9.65
C LEU A 86 -8.16 -15.88 -9.39
N SER A 87 -7.09 -16.66 -9.23
CA SER A 87 -5.72 -16.14 -9.10
C SER A 87 -5.27 -15.42 -10.40
N GLN A 88 -5.48 -16.06 -11.55
CA GLN A 88 -5.05 -15.55 -12.86
C GLN A 88 -5.95 -14.48 -13.44
N TRP A 89 -7.25 -14.58 -13.20
CA TRP A 89 -8.25 -13.73 -13.84
C TRP A 89 -8.86 -12.69 -12.90
N GLY A 90 -8.83 -12.92 -11.58
CA GLY A 90 -9.49 -12.04 -10.60
C GLY A 90 -9.01 -10.59 -10.63
N GLY A 91 -7.70 -10.36 -10.84
CA GLY A 91 -7.13 -9.01 -10.96
C GLY A 91 -7.27 -8.38 -12.36
N ASN A 92 -7.54 -9.19 -13.39
CA ASN A 92 -7.60 -8.76 -14.80
C ASN A 92 -9.04 -8.54 -15.30
N PHE A 93 -10.03 -9.02 -14.55
CA PHE A 93 -11.46 -8.88 -14.88
C PHE A 93 -11.96 -7.46 -14.56
N GLN A 94 -11.35 -6.45 -15.17
CA GLN A 94 -11.70 -5.04 -14.96
C GLN A 94 -13.06 -4.67 -15.61
N TYR A 95 -13.62 -5.52 -16.47
CA TYR A 95 -14.91 -5.27 -17.13
C TYR A 95 -15.58 -6.58 -17.55
N MET A 96 -16.45 -7.19 -16.71
CA MET A 96 -17.64 -7.90 -17.24
C MET A 96 -18.69 -8.28 -16.19
N LEU A 97 -19.86 -7.68 -16.36
CA LEU A 97 -21.24 -8.17 -16.17
C LEU A 97 -21.93 -8.28 -14.80
N ILE A 98 -21.28 -8.21 -13.62
CA ILE A 98 -22.02 -8.29 -12.35
C ILE A 98 -21.46 -7.33 -11.30
N LYS A 99 -22.23 -6.30 -10.90
CA LYS A 99 -21.87 -5.34 -9.84
C LYS A 99 -21.63 -6.03 -8.48
N GLU A 100 -22.23 -7.19 -8.22
CA GLU A 100 -21.96 -7.96 -7.00
C GLU A 100 -20.58 -8.67 -7.01
N PHE A 101 -20.00 -8.96 -8.18
CA PHE A 101 -18.65 -9.55 -8.27
C PHE A 101 -17.53 -8.51 -8.21
N GLN A 102 -17.92 -7.24 -8.04
CA GLN A 102 -17.04 -6.07 -7.96
C GLN A 102 -16.14 -6.09 -6.71
N MET A 103 -16.43 -6.95 -5.72
CA MET A 103 -15.54 -7.24 -4.59
C MET A 103 -14.15 -7.71 -5.04
N PHE A 104 -14.06 -8.50 -6.11
CA PHE A 104 -12.79 -8.95 -6.67
C PHE A 104 -12.18 -7.93 -7.66
N SER A 105 -12.98 -7.07 -8.28
CA SER A 105 -12.53 -6.17 -9.35
C SER A 105 -12.19 -4.73 -8.90
N GLN A 106 -12.70 -4.24 -7.77
CA GLN A 106 -12.34 -2.93 -7.21
C GLN A 106 -11.06 -2.94 -6.37
N TYR A 107 -10.66 -4.12 -5.87
CA TYR A 107 -9.49 -4.28 -5.00
C TYR A 107 -8.51 -5.22 -5.68
N ARG A 108 -7.54 -4.65 -6.41
CA ARG A 108 -6.47 -5.34 -7.17
C ARG A 108 -5.68 -6.40 -6.38
N TYR A 109 -5.90 -6.49 -5.07
CA TYR A 109 -5.14 -7.29 -4.10
C TYR A 109 -5.98 -8.37 -3.39
N ALA A 110 -7.29 -8.45 -3.64
CA ALA A 110 -8.15 -9.48 -3.02
C ALA A 110 -7.70 -10.91 -3.38
N SER A 111 -7.36 -11.15 -4.65
CA SER A 111 -6.80 -12.43 -5.10
C SER A 111 -5.46 -12.78 -4.43
N PHE A 112 -4.73 -11.77 -3.94
CA PHE A 112 -3.43 -11.95 -3.31
C PHE A 112 -3.53 -12.25 -1.81
N TYR A 113 -4.43 -11.58 -1.07
CA TYR A 113 -4.56 -11.77 0.38
C TYR A 113 -5.58 -12.85 0.77
N LEU A 114 -6.63 -13.05 -0.02
CA LEU A 114 -7.71 -13.96 0.38
C LEU A 114 -7.36 -15.42 0.07
N PRO A 115 -7.77 -16.38 0.93
CA PRO A 115 -7.49 -17.80 0.73
C PRO A 115 -8.04 -18.32 -0.60
N ILE A 116 -9.16 -17.76 -1.05
CA ILE A 116 -9.87 -18.19 -2.26
C ILE A 116 -8.94 -18.21 -3.49
N GLY A 117 -8.03 -17.25 -3.62
CA GLY A 117 -7.05 -17.19 -4.73
C GLY A 117 -5.81 -18.08 -4.54
N ARG A 118 -5.66 -18.72 -3.37
CA ARG A 118 -4.44 -19.45 -2.96
C ARG A 118 -4.65 -20.90 -2.55
N ILE A 119 -5.90 -21.34 -2.42
CA ILE A 119 -6.24 -22.74 -2.11
C ILE A 119 -5.49 -23.71 -3.03
N TRP A 120 -5.30 -23.37 -4.31
CA TRP A 120 -4.57 -24.23 -5.24
C TRP A 120 -3.11 -24.47 -4.85
N GLU A 121 -2.40 -23.46 -4.31
CA GLU A 121 -0.99 -23.56 -3.87
C GLU A 121 -0.88 -24.56 -2.71
N LEU A 122 -1.78 -24.43 -1.74
CA LEU A 122 -1.81 -25.27 -0.54
C LEU A 122 -2.25 -26.70 -0.85
N LEU A 123 -3.23 -26.89 -1.74
CA LEU A 123 -3.65 -28.21 -2.19
C LEU A 123 -2.58 -28.90 -3.02
N PHE A 124 -1.83 -28.17 -3.84
CA PHE A 124 -0.70 -28.71 -4.57
C PHE A 124 0.40 -29.18 -3.62
N GLY A 125 0.72 -28.39 -2.60
CA GLY A 125 1.63 -28.80 -1.52
C GLY A 125 1.15 -30.05 -0.78
N ALA A 126 -0.14 -30.12 -0.42
CA ALA A 126 -0.73 -31.30 0.21
C ALA A 126 -0.64 -32.56 -0.68
N PHE A 127 -0.92 -32.42 -1.98
CA PHE A 127 -0.81 -33.52 -2.94
C PHE A 127 0.63 -34.05 -3.02
N ILE A 128 1.62 -33.16 -3.14
CA ILE A 128 3.04 -33.55 -3.15
C ILE A 128 3.42 -34.26 -1.85
N ALA A 129 2.98 -33.75 -0.70
CA ALA A 129 3.27 -34.35 0.59
C ALA A 129 2.76 -35.80 0.67
N PHE A 130 1.53 -36.07 0.22
CA PHE A 130 0.99 -37.42 0.18
C PHE A 130 1.69 -38.31 -0.86
N TYR A 131 2.02 -37.77 -2.03
CA TYR A 131 2.71 -38.53 -3.09
C TYR A 131 4.13 -38.95 -2.68
N LEU A 132 4.86 -38.06 -1.99
CA LEU A 132 6.22 -38.33 -1.53
C LEU A 132 6.28 -39.20 -0.27
N GLN A 133 5.18 -39.31 0.48
CA GLN A 133 5.14 -40.13 1.71
C GLN A 133 5.36 -41.62 1.43
N ASP A 134 4.94 -42.12 0.27
CA ASP A 134 5.09 -43.53 -0.11
C ASP A 134 6.47 -43.85 -0.74
N ASN A 135 7.23 -42.84 -1.17
CA ASN A 135 8.49 -42.99 -1.92
C ASN A 135 9.74 -42.59 -1.11
N ASP A 136 9.76 -42.89 0.20
CA ASP A 136 10.82 -42.43 1.12
C ASP A 136 12.21 -42.96 0.73
N THR A 137 12.94 -42.17 -0.05
CA THR A 137 14.31 -42.44 -0.49
C THR A 137 15.31 -41.57 0.28
N ASN A 138 16.41 -42.18 0.74
CA ASN A 138 17.47 -41.53 1.52
C ASN A 138 18.15 -40.33 0.81
N ASN A 139 17.98 -40.18 -0.51
CA ASN A 139 18.56 -39.07 -1.29
C ASN A 139 17.90 -37.71 -1.02
N THR A 140 16.74 -37.66 -0.37
CA THR A 140 16.01 -36.40 -0.10
C THR A 140 16.42 -35.71 1.21
N ARG A 141 17.41 -36.24 1.95
CA ARG A 141 17.84 -35.69 3.25
C ARG A 141 18.23 -34.20 3.21
N PRO A 142 19.00 -33.69 2.23
CA PRO A 142 19.33 -32.27 2.16
C PRO A 142 18.10 -31.38 1.92
N LEU A 143 17.20 -31.81 1.03
CA LEU A 143 15.94 -31.11 0.74
C LEU A 143 15.02 -31.04 1.96
N ARG A 144 14.92 -32.13 2.73
CA ARG A 144 14.16 -32.13 4.00
C ARG A 144 14.74 -31.14 4.99
N TRP A 145 16.06 -31.07 5.10
CA TRP A 145 16.73 -30.14 6.02
C TRP A 145 16.47 -28.68 5.64
N ILE A 146 16.49 -28.36 4.34
CA ILE A 146 16.10 -27.02 3.85
C ILE A 146 14.63 -26.73 4.18
N GLY A 147 13.74 -27.69 3.96
CA GLY A 147 12.32 -27.56 4.33
C GLY A 147 12.11 -27.31 5.82
N LEU A 148 12.88 -27.96 6.69
CA LEU A 148 12.81 -27.76 8.14
C LEU A 148 13.27 -26.35 8.56
N LEU A 149 14.23 -25.75 7.86
CA LEU A 149 14.69 -24.39 8.11
C LEU A 149 13.79 -23.32 7.49
N SER A 150 12.98 -23.66 6.49
CA SER A 150 12.18 -22.72 5.71
C SER A 150 11.21 -21.90 6.58
N TYR A 151 10.59 -22.51 7.59
CA TYR A 151 9.68 -21.83 8.51
C TYR A 151 10.40 -20.75 9.33
N SER A 152 11.56 -21.08 9.90
CA SER A 152 12.37 -20.10 10.64
C SER A 152 12.87 -18.98 9.71
N ALA A 153 13.30 -19.30 8.48
CA ALA A 153 13.68 -18.29 7.49
C ALA A 153 12.51 -17.37 7.09
N TYR A 154 11.31 -17.94 6.98
CA TYR A 154 10.08 -17.20 6.71
C TYR A 154 9.77 -16.19 7.81
N LEU A 155 10.00 -16.49 9.08
CA LEU A 155 9.77 -15.54 10.17
C LEU A 155 10.76 -14.37 10.19
N TRP A 156 12.03 -14.61 9.83
CA TRP A 156 13.08 -13.61 9.97
C TRP A 156 13.28 -12.72 8.74
N HIS A 157 12.93 -13.18 7.54
CA HIS A 157 13.22 -12.43 6.31
C HIS A 157 12.57 -11.03 6.29
N GLN A 158 11.27 -10.95 6.57
CA GLN A 158 10.52 -9.70 6.40
C GLN A 158 10.83 -8.66 7.47
N PRO A 159 10.96 -8.99 8.78
CA PRO A 159 11.39 -8.01 9.78
C PRO A 159 12.76 -7.40 9.45
N LEU A 160 13.74 -8.23 9.04
CA LEU A 160 15.07 -7.74 8.68
C LEU A 160 15.03 -6.81 7.47
N LEU A 161 14.28 -7.19 6.43
CA LEU A 161 14.10 -6.35 5.24
C LEU A 161 13.41 -5.03 5.59
N ALA A 162 12.32 -5.06 6.37
CA ALA A 162 11.61 -3.87 6.81
C ALA A 162 12.51 -2.92 7.60
N PHE A 163 13.34 -3.42 8.53
CA PHE A 163 14.27 -2.58 9.29
C PHE A 163 15.36 -1.96 8.42
N THR A 164 15.84 -2.65 7.39
CA THR A 164 16.84 -2.08 6.48
C THR A 164 16.29 -1.06 5.51
N ARG A 165 15.02 -1.18 5.09
CA ARG A 165 14.32 -0.16 4.30
C ARG A 165 14.17 1.17 5.06
N LEU A 166 14.18 1.13 6.39
CA LEU A 166 14.17 2.33 7.24
C LEU A 166 15.52 3.08 7.26
N GLN A 167 16.61 2.47 6.77
CA GLN A 167 17.93 3.08 6.71
C GLN A 167 18.24 3.59 5.30
N SER A 168 18.89 4.76 5.20
CA SER A 168 19.12 5.46 3.93
C SER A 168 20.10 4.78 2.95
N ASN A 169 20.94 3.84 3.41
CA ASN A 169 21.94 3.17 2.58
C ASN A 169 21.43 1.83 2.02
N GLN A 170 20.87 1.85 0.82
CA GLN A 170 20.09 0.73 0.29
C GLN A 170 20.91 -0.48 -0.20
N THR A 171 22.11 -0.30 -0.75
CA THR A 171 22.81 -1.39 -1.47
C THR A 171 23.68 -2.28 -0.59
N LEU A 172 24.46 -1.71 0.33
CA LEU A 172 25.32 -2.48 1.23
C LEU A 172 24.51 -3.30 2.25
N ASN A 173 23.30 -2.82 2.57
CA ASN A 173 22.44 -3.39 3.60
C ASN A 173 21.75 -4.70 3.17
N ILE A 174 21.38 -4.85 1.90
CA ILE A 174 20.63 -6.03 1.43
C ILE A 174 21.50 -7.31 1.51
N ILE A 175 22.77 -7.25 1.14
CA ILE A 175 23.68 -8.41 1.21
C ILE A 175 23.86 -8.88 2.66
N ILE A 176 24.02 -7.93 3.59
CA ILE A 176 24.16 -8.21 5.02
C ILE A 176 22.86 -8.82 5.58
N VAL A 177 21.69 -8.31 5.16
CA VAL A 177 20.39 -8.88 5.54
C VAL A 177 20.22 -10.29 5.03
N VAL A 178 20.42 -10.53 3.74
CA VAL A 178 20.27 -11.85 3.14
C VAL A 178 21.23 -12.85 3.79
N SER A 179 22.47 -12.42 4.06
CA SER A 179 23.47 -13.23 4.75
C SER A 179 23.13 -13.48 6.22
N SER A 180 22.39 -12.59 6.88
CA SER A 180 21.98 -12.76 8.29
C SER A 180 20.71 -13.58 8.47
N ILE A 181 19.84 -13.68 7.46
CA ILE A 181 18.65 -14.54 7.49
C ILE A 181 19.03 -15.99 7.79
N PHE A 182 20.02 -16.54 7.08
CA PHE A 182 20.42 -17.94 7.22
C PHE A 182 20.89 -18.32 8.64
N PRO A 183 21.88 -17.62 9.26
CA PRO A 183 22.29 -17.92 10.62
C PRO A 183 21.20 -17.66 11.66
N LEU A 184 20.38 -16.61 11.50
CA LEU A 184 19.23 -16.37 12.39
C LEU A 184 18.19 -17.50 12.31
N SER A 185 17.96 -18.02 11.09
CA SER A 185 17.05 -19.14 10.87
C SER A 185 17.56 -20.42 11.52
N ILE A 186 18.84 -20.72 11.38
CA ILE A 186 19.50 -21.87 12.03
C ILE A 186 19.41 -21.74 13.55
N PHE A 187 19.74 -20.56 14.07
CA PHE A 187 19.68 -20.30 15.51
C PHE A 187 18.25 -20.47 16.03
N SER A 188 17.27 -19.84 15.38
CA SER A 188 15.85 -19.97 15.70
C SER A 188 15.39 -21.44 15.65
N TYR A 189 15.80 -22.19 14.63
CA TYR A 189 15.44 -23.59 14.49
C TYR A 189 15.95 -24.46 15.65
N PHE A 190 17.23 -24.32 16.03
CA PHE A 190 17.82 -25.16 17.08
C PHE A 190 17.42 -24.73 18.50
N PHE A 191 17.26 -23.43 18.75
CA PHE A 191 17.04 -22.91 20.10
C PHE A 191 15.58 -22.58 20.42
N ILE A 192 14.72 -22.40 19.41
CA ILE A 192 13.30 -22.09 19.59
C ILE A 192 12.45 -23.25 19.05
N GLU A 193 12.62 -23.62 17.79
CA GLU A 193 11.71 -24.57 17.14
C GLU A 193 11.88 -26.01 17.66
N GLN A 194 13.12 -26.51 17.74
CA GLN A 194 13.44 -27.87 18.19
C GLN A 194 13.03 -28.17 19.64
N PRO A 195 13.30 -27.29 20.63
CA PRO A 195 12.87 -27.53 22.00
C PRO A 195 11.35 -27.68 22.12
N PHE A 196 10.58 -26.81 21.47
CA PHE A 196 9.11 -26.86 21.49
C PHE A 196 8.53 -28.06 20.73
N ARG A 197 9.23 -28.56 19.70
CA ARG A 197 8.85 -29.79 18.99
C ARG A 197 9.14 -31.06 19.80
N ASN A 198 10.12 -31.02 20.68
CA ASN A 198 10.51 -32.19 21.46
C ASN A 198 9.61 -32.37 22.68
N LYS A 199 8.72 -33.37 22.59
CA LYS A 199 7.77 -33.75 23.64
C LYS A 199 8.41 -34.07 25.00
N LYS A 200 9.72 -34.36 25.06
CA LYS A 200 10.45 -34.59 26.32
C LYS A 200 10.61 -33.31 27.15
N TYR A 201 10.82 -32.16 26.50
CA TYR A 201 11.02 -30.89 27.18
C TYR A 201 9.68 -30.17 27.41
N PHE A 202 8.78 -30.20 26.42
CA PHE A 202 7.47 -29.55 26.49
C PHE A 202 6.33 -30.54 26.29
N SER A 203 5.50 -30.70 27.31
CA SER A 203 4.25 -31.47 27.20
C SER A 203 3.21 -30.68 26.42
N ARG A 204 2.24 -31.38 25.79
CA ARG A 204 1.14 -30.73 25.05
C ARG A 204 0.39 -29.72 25.91
N GLN A 205 0.10 -30.05 27.17
CA GLN A 205 -0.57 -29.15 28.11
C GLN A 205 0.24 -27.87 28.37
N LYS A 206 1.56 -28.00 28.55
CA LYS A 206 2.44 -26.83 28.71
C LYS A 206 2.44 -25.95 27.46
N ILE A 207 2.46 -26.55 26.27
CA ILE A 207 2.39 -25.80 25.00
C ILE A 207 1.07 -25.02 24.94
N PHE A 208 -0.08 -25.66 25.15
CA PHE A 208 -1.37 -24.97 25.14
C PHE A 208 -1.46 -23.86 26.19
N LEU A 209 -0.96 -24.10 27.41
CA LEU A 209 -0.93 -23.09 28.46
C LEU A 209 -0.05 -21.90 28.08
N MET A 210 1.16 -22.14 27.57
CA MET A 210 2.08 -21.09 27.15
C MET A 210 1.54 -20.30 25.95
N SER A 211 0.93 -20.97 24.97
CA SER A 211 0.26 -20.31 23.84
C SER A 211 -0.92 -19.45 24.31
N GLY A 212 -1.71 -19.91 25.28
CA GLY A 212 -2.79 -19.13 25.88
C GLY A 212 -2.28 -17.90 26.66
N LEU A 213 -1.19 -18.06 27.42
CA LEU A 213 -0.54 -16.93 28.08
C LEU A 213 0.05 -15.92 27.09
N ALA A 214 0.73 -16.40 26.05
CA ALA A 214 1.25 -15.56 24.98
C ALA A 214 0.11 -14.78 24.29
N PHE A 215 -1.00 -15.44 23.97
CA PHE A 215 -2.20 -14.79 23.43
C PHE A 215 -2.67 -13.63 24.31
N VAL A 216 -2.84 -13.86 25.62
CA VAL A 216 -3.32 -12.83 26.56
C VAL A 216 -2.32 -11.68 26.67
N ILE A 217 -1.03 -11.97 26.75
CA ILE A 217 0.03 -10.96 26.83
C ILE A 217 0.05 -10.11 25.55
N THR A 218 0.02 -10.73 24.38
CA THR A 218 0.07 -10.00 23.11
C THR A 218 -1.22 -9.20 22.90
N LEU A 219 -2.39 -9.72 23.29
CA LEU A 219 -3.64 -8.97 23.27
C LEU A 219 -3.59 -7.76 24.21
N PHE A 220 -3.06 -7.92 25.42
CA PHE A 220 -2.88 -6.82 26.36
C PHE A 220 -1.94 -5.75 25.80
N ILE A 221 -0.79 -6.15 25.24
CA ILE A 221 0.15 -5.23 24.59
C ILE A 221 -0.52 -4.50 23.44
N ALA A 222 -1.27 -5.19 22.60
CA ALA A 222 -1.96 -4.59 21.46
C ALA A 222 -3.00 -3.54 21.91
N ILE A 223 -3.83 -3.87 22.91
CA ILE A 223 -4.81 -2.93 23.48
C ILE A 223 -4.10 -1.74 24.12
N PHE A 224 -3.03 -1.98 24.88
CA PHE A 224 -2.22 -0.93 25.51
C PHE A 224 -1.62 0.03 24.46
N LEU A 225 -1.11 -0.50 23.35
CA LEU A 225 -0.60 0.31 22.25
C LEU A 225 -1.71 1.14 21.62
N ILE A 226 -2.86 0.55 21.28
CA ILE A 226 -4.00 1.28 20.70
C ILE A 226 -4.48 2.40 21.63
N GLN A 227 -4.61 2.13 22.93
CA GLN A 227 -4.99 3.14 23.93
C GLN A 227 -3.95 4.25 24.04
N THR A 228 -2.67 3.89 24.08
CA THR A 228 -1.56 4.86 24.12
C THR A 228 -1.54 5.74 22.87
N ALA A 229 -1.77 5.15 21.69
CA ALA A 229 -1.89 5.88 20.43
C ALA A 229 -3.06 6.85 20.44
N ASN A 230 -4.24 6.41 20.87
CA ASN A 230 -5.43 7.25 20.94
C ASN A 230 -5.21 8.42 21.93
N ASN A 231 -4.61 8.16 23.09
CA ASN A 231 -4.28 9.22 24.06
C ASN A 231 -3.26 10.21 23.51
N ARG A 232 -2.21 9.75 22.83
CA ARG A 232 -1.23 10.63 22.18
C ARG A 232 -1.83 11.44 21.03
N SER A 233 -2.78 10.85 20.28
CA SER A 233 -3.50 11.57 19.22
C SER A 233 -4.38 12.69 19.78
N MET A 234 -4.87 12.56 21.03
CA MET A 234 -5.62 13.61 21.73
C MET A 234 -4.72 14.74 22.27
N ILE A 235 -3.42 14.51 22.44
CA ILE A 235 -2.43 15.50 22.91
C ILE A 235 -1.87 16.34 21.74
N VAL A 236 -2.15 15.98 20.49
CA VAL A 236 -2.01 16.95 19.38
C VAL A 236 -3.08 18.00 19.60
N ASN A 237 -2.66 19.14 20.13
CA ASN A 237 -3.48 20.22 20.64
C ASN A 237 -4.51 20.67 19.58
N LYS A 238 -5.72 20.10 19.63
CA LYS A 238 -6.81 20.33 18.68
C LYS A 238 -7.24 21.80 18.63
N SER A 239 -6.87 22.58 19.65
CA SER A 239 -7.09 24.02 19.77
C SER A 239 -6.11 24.87 18.95
N ASN A 240 -4.91 24.37 18.62
CA ASN A 240 -3.91 25.15 17.85
C ASN A 240 -3.82 24.73 16.37
N ASP A 241 -4.25 23.51 16.02
CA ASP A 241 -4.30 22.99 14.64
C ASP A 241 -5.74 22.92 14.07
N THR A 242 -6.61 23.84 14.48
CA THR A 242 -7.96 23.98 13.89
C THR A 242 -7.88 24.19 12.37
N TYR A 243 -6.87 24.93 11.90
CA TYR A 243 -6.68 25.17 10.47
C TYR A 243 -6.40 23.89 9.67
N LEU A 244 -5.49 23.02 10.15
CA LEU A 244 -5.14 21.76 9.47
C LEU A 244 -6.21 20.66 9.65
N SER A 245 -6.92 20.65 10.78
CA SER A 245 -8.01 19.69 11.00
C SER A 245 -9.28 20.04 10.24
N ASP A 246 -9.55 21.33 10.00
CA ASP A 246 -10.61 21.77 9.08
C ASP A 246 -10.26 21.45 7.62
N LEU A 247 -8.98 21.48 7.24
CA LEU A 247 -8.51 21.01 5.93
C LEU A 247 -8.78 19.51 5.71
N LYS A 248 -8.57 18.68 6.74
CA LYS A 248 -8.89 17.23 6.68
C LYS A 248 -10.38 16.92 6.47
N LYS A 249 -11.28 17.85 6.76
CA LYS A 249 -12.73 17.66 6.65
C LYS A 249 -13.26 17.89 5.22
N TYR A 250 -12.46 18.53 4.38
CA TYR A 250 -12.71 18.65 2.95
C TYR A 250 -11.81 17.65 2.22
N ASP A 251 -12.30 17.00 1.17
CA ASP A 251 -11.40 16.31 0.24
C ASP A 251 -10.29 17.30 -0.15
N ASN A 252 -9.01 16.98 0.11
CA ASN A 252 -7.88 17.92 -0.04
C ASN A 252 -7.91 18.70 -1.37
N TRP A 253 -8.39 18.06 -2.44
CA TRP A 253 -8.59 18.69 -3.76
C TRP A 253 -9.66 19.80 -3.78
N GLN A 254 -10.77 19.62 -3.06
CA GLN A 254 -11.85 20.62 -3.00
C GLN A 254 -11.39 21.91 -2.33
N TYR A 255 -10.55 21.83 -1.29
CA TYR A 255 -9.97 23.02 -0.66
C TYR A 255 -9.12 23.81 -1.66
N VAL A 256 -8.18 23.14 -2.33
CA VAL A 256 -7.27 23.78 -3.29
C VAL A 256 -8.07 24.50 -4.38
N VAL A 257 -9.02 23.81 -4.99
CA VAL A 257 -9.83 24.35 -6.09
C VAL A 257 -10.78 25.45 -5.62
N ARG A 258 -11.44 25.30 -4.46
CA ARG A 258 -12.37 26.31 -3.95
C ARG A 258 -11.66 27.60 -3.58
N ASN A 259 -10.53 27.49 -2.87
CA ASN A 259 -9.76 28.64 -2.44
C ASN A 259 -9.15 29.35 -3.64
N PHE A 260 -8.54 28.59 -4.56
CA PHE A 260 -8.02 29.12 -5.82
C PHE A 260 -9.11 29.88 -6.60
N ASN A 261 -10.28 29.28 -6.83
CA ASN A 261 -11.38 29.92 -7.56
C ASN A 261 -11.95 31.15 -6.85
N ALA A 262 -11.97 31.16 -5.51
CA ALA A 262 -12.43 32.30 -4.73
C ALA A 262 -11.45 33.49 -4.83
N LEU A 263 -10.15 33.21 -4.87
CA LEU A 263 -9.08 34.19 -4.96
C LEU A 263 -8.87 34.70 -6.40
N GLU A 264 -8.91 33.80 -7.39
CA GLU A 264 -8.74 34.12 -8.82
C GLU A 264 -9.87 35.01 -9.37
N ARG A 265 -11.10 34.85 -8.85
CA ARG A 265 -12.27 35.64 -9.26
C ARG A 265 -12.10 37.15 -9.11
N LYS A 266 -11.11 37.63 -8.35
CA LYS A 266 -10.89 39.06 -8.11
C LYS A 266 -10.11 39.79 -9.22
N SER A 267 -9.39 39.11 -10.12
CA SER A 267 -8.74 39.79 -11.26
C SER A 267 -8.14 38.81 -12.29
N LYS A 268 -8.76 38.69 -13.48
CA LYS A 268 -8.23 37.88 -14.60
C LYS A 268 -7.06 38.52 -15.34
N THR A 269 -6.81 39.81 -15.15
CA THR A 269 -5.77 40.57 -15.85
C THR A 269 -4.88 41.30 -14.83
N PHE A 270 -3.63 41.58 -15.20
CA PHE A 270 -2.77 42.47 -14.41
C PHE A 270 -3.40 43.86 -14.30
N SER A 271 -3.21 44.51 -13.15
CA SER A 271 -3.69 45.86 -12.90
C SER A 271 -3.00 46.86 -13.83
N ASN A 272 -3.79 47.78 -14.39
CA ASN A 272 -3.30 48.89 -15.23
C ASN A 272 -2.74 50.07 -14.41
N ARG A 273 -2.65 49.94 -13.07
CA ARG A 273 -2.05 50.98 -12.23
C ARG A 273 -0.58 51.17 -12.62
N THR A 274 -0.21 52.43 -12.84
CA THR A 274 1.12 52.89 -13.24
C THR A 274 2.20 52.22 -12.40
N ILE A 275 3.09 51.56 -13.14
CA ILE A 275 4.23 50.76 -12.73
C ILE A 275 5.12 51.59 -11.80
N THR A 276 5.18 51.28 -10.51
CA THR A 276 6.35 51.67 -9.71
C THR A 276 6.80 50.64 -8.68
N LEU A 277 5.95 49.74 -8.16
CA LEU A 277 6.39 48.85 -7.06
C LEU A 277 6.10 47.35 -7.20
N ASN A 278 5.10 46.92 -7.98
CA ASN A 278 4.74 45.49 -7.98
C ASN A 278 5.35 44.71 -9.15
N LYS A 279 6.26 43.77 -8.86
CA LYS A 279 6.84 42.85 -9.84
C LYS A 279 5.76 41.87 -10.33
N ARG A 280 5.61 41.67 -11.64
CA ARG A 280 4.59 40.78 -12.21
C ARG A 280 5.12 39.35 -12.37
N VAL A 281 4.35 38.36 -11.93
CA VAL A 281 4.68 36.94 -12.05
C VAL A 281 3.49 36.18 -12.64
N VAL A 282 3.77 35.35 -13.63
CA VAL A 282 2.80 34.39 -14.16
C VAL A 282 3.24 32.99 -13.74
N LEU A 283 2.42 32.31 -12.95
CA LEU A 283 2.58 30.91 -12.58
C LEU A 283 1.79 30.06 -13.58
N ILE A 284 2.42 29.08 -14.20
CA ILE A 284 1.76 28.20 -15.18
C ILE A 284 1.90 26.77 -14.70
N GLY A 285 0.79 26.06 -14.55
CA GLY A 285 0.83 24.68 -14.14
C GLY A 285 -0.53 24.08 -13.84
N ASP A 286 -0.53 22.89 -13.26
CA ASP A 286 -1.73 22.13 -12.95
C ASP A 286 -2.23 22.41 -11.52
N SER A 287 -2.77 21.40 -10.84
CA SER A 287 -3.24 21.53 -9.46
C SER A 287 -2.12 21.94 -8.50
N PHE A 288 -0.86 21.63 -8.80
CA PHE A 288 0.27 22.08 -7.99
C PHE A 288 0.48 23.59 -8.07
N ALA A 289 0.22 24.20 -9.23
CA ALA A 289 0.27 25.66 -9.38
C ALA A 289 -0.85 26.35 -8.59
N GLN A 290 -2.05 25.77 -8.56
CA GLN A 290 -3.15 26.28 -7.74
C GLN A 290 -2.81 26.25 -6.25
N ASP A 291 -2.22 25.14 -5.80
CA ASP A 291 -1.82 24.96 -4.41
C ASP A 291 -0.71 25.94 -4.01
N PHE A 292 0.32 26.06 -4.84
CA PHE A 292 1.41 27.02 -4.62
C PHE A 292 0.91 28.46 -4.55
N TYR A 293 -0.07 28.82 -5.38
CA TYR A 293 -0.70 30.15 -5.30
C TYR A 293 -1.46 30.38 -3.99
N ASN A 294 -2.22 29.38 -3.52
CA ASN A 294 -2.90 29.46 -2.23
C ASN A 294 -1.88 29.70 -1.09
N VAL A 295 -0.79 28.93 -1.08
CA VAL A 295 0.29 29.06 -0.09
C VAL A 295 0.87 30.47 -0.07
N ILE A 296 1.15 31.06 -1.23
CA ILE A 296 1.72 32.41 -1.31
C ILE A 296 0.75 33.46 -0.75
N ILE A 297 -0.52 33.41 -1.17
CA ILE A 297 -1.53 34.40 -0.79
C ILE A 297 -1.88 34.29 0.69
N GLU A 298 -2.06 33.08 1.21
CA GLU A 298 -2.40 32.83 2.62
C GLU A 298 -1.22 33.07 3.56
N GLY A 299 -0.02 32.67 3.13
CA GLY A 299 1.22 32.95 3.86
C GLY A 299 1.60 34.43 3.87
N LYS A 300 0.87 35.28 3.13
CA LYS A 300 1.19 36.71 2.95
C LYS A 300 2.65 36.92 2.54
N HIS A 301 3.18 36.01 1.73
CA HIS A 301 4.49 36.15 1.13
C HIS A 301 4.34 36.79 -0.25
N LEU A 302 5.39 37.44 -0.75
CA LEU A 302 5.39 38.06 -2.09
C LEU A 302 4.26 39.10 -2.29
N ILE A 303 3.89 39.85 -1.25
CA ILE A 303 2.83 40.89 -1.30
C ILE A 303 3.17 41.99 -2.33
N ASP A 304 4.47 42.22 -2.55
CA ASP A 304 5.00 43.16 -3.55
C ASP A 304 4.95 42.58 -4.99
N TYR A 305 4.43 41.37 -5.18
CA TYR A 305 4.29 40.77 -6.49
C TYR A 305 2.82 40.69 -6.90
N GLU A 306 2.55 41.06 -8.14
CA GLU A 306 1.27 40.76 -8.76
C GLU A 306 1.38 39.38 -9.42
N ILE A 307 0.75 38.38 -8.82
CA ILE A 307 0.82 36.98 -9.28
C ILE A 307 -0.45 36.62 -10.04
N ARG A 308 -0.31 35.95 -11.18
CA ARG A 308 -1.41 35.37 -11.97
C ARG A 308 -1.13 33.91 -12.25
N VAL A 309 -2.13 33.06 -12.13
CA VAL A 309 -2.01 31.63 -12.41
C VAL A 309 -2.72 31.30 -13.71
N HIS A 310 -2.04 30.59 -14.60
CA HIS A 310 -2.63 29.95 -15.76
C HIS A 310 -2.70 28.45 -15.52
N PHE A 311 -3.91 27.97 -15.26
CA PHE A 311 -4.13 26.56 -14.98
C PHE A 311 -4.10 25.73 -16.28
N VAL A 312 -3.35 24.62 -16.24
CA VAL A 312 -3.20 23.64 -17.30
C VAL A 312 -3.49 22.27 -16.70
N TYR A 313 -4.51 21.57 -17.17
CA TYR A 313 -4.76 20.20 -16.70
C TYR A 313 -3.51 19.33 -16.87
N SER A 314 -3.15 18.54 -15.85
CA SER A 314 -1.99 17.64 -15.86
C SER A 314 -1.95 16.72 -17.08
N ARG A 315 -3.13 16.23 -17.50
CA ARG A 315 -3.33 15.39 -18.69
C ARG A 315 -3.04 16.08 -20.02
N CYS A 316 -2.98 17.41 -20.03
CA CYS A 316 -2.67 18.20 -21.22
C CYS A 316 -1.18 18.48 -21.40
N GLN A 317 -0.36 18.23 -20.36
CA GLN A 317 1.08 18.49 -20.30
C GLN A 317 1.48 19.95 -20.59
N ILE A 318 2.53 20.42 -19.92
CA ILE A 318 3.07 21.77 -20.15
C ILE A 318 4.14 21.67 -21.23
N TYR A 319 3.81 22.08 -22.45
CA TYR A 319 4.72 22.02 -23.61
C TYR A 319 4.92 23.42 -24.19
N LEU A 320 6.16 23.90 -24.18
CA LEU A 320 6.55 25.25 -24.63
C LEU A 320 7.01 25.31 -26.10
N GLY A 321 7.02 24.19 -26.81
CA GLY A 321 7.44 24.16 -28.21
C GLY A 321 6.37 24.69 -29.18
N LEU A 322 6.81 25.06 -30.40
CA LEU A 322 5.95 25.60 -31.45
C LEU A 322 5.16 24.53 -32.22
N GLU A 323 5.48 23.24 -32.02
CA GLU A 323 4.90 22.10 -32.73
C GLU A 323 3.48 21.74 -32.26
N ASP A 324 2.71 21.04 -33.11
CA ASP A 324 1.36 20.59 -32.77
C ASP A 324 1.40 19.42 -31.77
N ARG A 325 1.23 19.75 -30.49
CA ARG A 325 1.25 18.81 -29.36
C ARG A 325 0.10 17.80 -29.32
N ARG A 326 -0.94 17.95 -30.16
CA ARG A 326 -2.09 17.01 -30.19
C ARG A 326 -1.68 15.57 -30.46
N LYS A 327 -0.52 15.35 -31.08
CA LYS A 327 0.07 14.03 -31.33
C LYS A 327 0.45 13.28 -30.03
N PHE A 328 0.80 14.01 -28.97
CA PHE A 328 1.24 13.43 -27.69
C PHE A 328 0.11 13.31 -26.66
N ILE A 329 -1.09 13.81 -26.98
CA ILE A 329 -2.26 13.75 -26.11
C ILE A 329 -3.18 12.61 -26.57
N GLU A 330 -3.58 11.75 -25.64
CA GLU A 330 -4.54 10.67 -25.89
C GLU A 330 -5.84 11.21 -26.49
N VAL A 331 -6.42 10.49 -27.46
CA VAL A 331 -7.59 10.96 -28.25
C VAL A 331 -8.75 11.44 -27.37
N LYS A 332 -9.04 10.73 -26.28
CA LYS A 332 -10.09 11.07 -25.30
C LYS A 332 -9.87 12.40 -24.55
N HIS A 333 -8.65 12.93 -24.52
CA HIS A 333 -8.29 14.15 -23.80
C HIS A 333 -8.07 15.36 -24.73
N ARG A 334 -8.00 15.13 -26.05
CA ARG A 334 -7.73 16.19 -27.03
C ARG A 334 -8.75 17.32 -27.00
N GLN A 335 -10.04 17.04 -26.81
CA GLN A 335 -11.10 18.06 -26.73
C GLN A 335 -10.96 18.95 -25.49
N THR A 336 -10.52 18.40 -24.35
CA THR A 336 -10.35 19.14 -23.09
C THR A 336 -9.10 20.02 -23.12
N CYS A 337 -8.10 19.64 -23.91
CA CYS A 337 -6.79 20.32 -23.99
C CYS A 337 -6.69 21.40 -25.07
N THR A 338 -7.76 21.66 -25.84
CA THR A 338 -7.78 22.68 -26.91
C THR A 338 -8.34 24.04 -26.48
N ASN A 339 -9.15 24.10 -25.42
CA ASN A 339 -9.80 25.34 -24.97
C ASN A 339 -9.26 25.78 -23.59
N ALA A 340 -8.98 27.08 -23.45
CA ALA A 340 -8.57 27.82 -22.23
C ALA A 340 -7.30 27.35 -21.48
N ASN A 341 -6.92 26.07 -21.57
CA ASN A 341 -5.85 25.44 -20.80
C ASN A 341 -4.57 25.23 -21.62
N ASP A 342 -4.47 25.86 -22.80
CA ASP A 342 -3.24 25.87 -23.59
C ASP A 342 -2.34 27.00 -23.11
N ILE A 343 -1.05 26.74 -22.99
CA ILE A 343 -0.04 27.73 -22.62
C ILE A 343 -0.01 28.90 -23.62
N LYS A 344 -0.44 28.69 -24.87
CA LYS A 344 -0.60 29.75 -25.87
C LYS A 344 -1.56 30.85 -25.41
N TYR A 345 -2.55 30.53 -24.57
CA TYR A 345 -3.45 31.52 -23.98
C TYR A 345 -2.88 32.20 -22.73
N ALA A 346 -1.76 31.72 -22.18
CA ALA A 346 -0.95 32.43 -21.20
C ALA A 346 -0.03 33.49 -21.85
N LEU A 347 0.24 33.39 -23.15
CA LEU A 347 1.14 34.31 -23.87
C LEU A 347 0.74 35.80 -23.78
N PRO A 348 -0.55 36.20 -23.78
CA PRO A 348 -0.95 37.58 -23.54
C PRO A 348 -0.56 38.09 -22.15
N LEU A 349 -0.49 37.23 -21.14
CA LEU A 349 -0.01 37.58 -19.80
C LEU A 349 1.51 37.77 -19.76
N ILE A 350 2.24 37.12 -20.68
CA ILE A 350 3.70 37.18 -20.81
C ILE A 350 4.14 38.34 -21.71
N ARG A 351 3.38 38.67 -22.77
CA ARG A 351 3.78 39.60 -23.84
C ARG A 351 3.61 41.09 -23.54
N VAL A 352 3.12 41.49 -22.37
CA VAL A 352 2.97 42.92 -22.03
C VAL A 352 4.31 43.68 -21.98
N SER A 353 5.46 42.99 -22.03
CA SER A 353 6.80 43.60 -21.97
C SER A 353 7.61 43.61 -23.28
N LEU A 354 7.10 43.08 -24.41
CA LEU A 354 7.85 43.00 -25.68
C LEU A 354 7.39 43.99 -26.75
N SER A 355 7.08 45.23 -26.36
CA SER A 355 6.95 46.37 -27.29
C SER A 355 8.17 47.29 -27.21
N TYR A 356 9.37 46.71 -27.28
CA TYR A 356 10.59 47.45 -27.53
C TYR A 356 11.35 46.72 -28.65
N THR A 357 11.85 47.50 -29.61
CA THR A 357 12.61 47.12 -30.81
C THR A 357 11.80 46.69 -32.03
N ASN A 358 11.29 47.69 -32.74
CA ASN A 358 11.40 47.73 -34.21
C ASN A 358 11.72 49.17 -34.62
N SER A 359 12.96 49.59 -34.33
CA SER A 359 13.64 50.69 -35.02
C SER A 359 14.95 50.13 -35.56
N ILE A 360 14.85 49.45 -36.71
CA ILE A 360 15.97 49.26 -37.62
C ILE A 360 15.49 49.86 -38.93
N LYS A 361 16.05 51.02 -39.27
CA LYS A 361 16.28 51.47 -40.64
C LYS A 361 17.78 51.64 -40.77
#